data_AF-A0A7V0Y1V2-F1
#
_entry.id   AF-A0A7V0Y1V2-F1
#
_cell.length_a   1.000
_cell.length_b   1.000
_cell.length_c   1.000
_cell.angle_alpha   90.00
_cell.angle_beta   90.00
_cell.angle_gamma   90.00
#
_symmetry.space_group_name_H-M   'P 1'
#
loop_
_entity.id
_entity.type
_entity.pdbx_description
1 polymer ?
#
loop_
_entity_poly.entity_id
_entity_poly.type
_entity_poly.pdbx_seq_one_letter_code
_entity_poly.pdbx_strand_id
1 'polypeptide(L)'
;MAKANVTLTRSGAQGQPAAYSFTTAADGAFVITGVAPGNYLLAAERNGYLRAEHGQRGPNSCGAPIAIGTGQQLTGLQISMVPAGAIYGRVYEQDGEGAPNVVVQTLRYTYAGGQRQLAAVQTVQTNDLGEYRLFWLSPGRYYIGAATDAASASSSVRIINTTVKDLNTLRATGSSPTLEERYVASYFPGVPDPGAAAAIDLRPGENIGGVNVPIRLGRTSRIRGTVVNAETGQPSNASVWLAPQNPIVRARTPLNGTRSAWESSSPSADTMRECTRFRAFLQAPIS
;
A
#
# COMPACT_ATOMS: atom_id res chain seq x y z
N MET A 1 -25.68 -1.12 13.60
CA MET A 1 -25.50 -0.39 12.33
C MET A 1 -26.34 -1.01 11.22
N ALA A 2 -27.25 -0.26 10.61
CA ALA A 2 -28.08 -0.74 9.50
C ALA A 2 -27.30 -1.00 8.20
N LYS A 3 -27.73 -2.01 7.43
CA LYS A 3 -27.27 -2.28 6.05
C LYS A 3 -25.76 -2.57 5.90
N ALA A 4 -25.15 -3.23 6.87
CA ALA A 4 -23.83 -3.85 6.68
C ALA A 4 -24.02 -5.27 6.10
N ASN A 5 -23.19 -5.67 5.13
CA ASN A 5 -23.12 -7.06 4.70
C ASN A 5 -22.15 -7.82 5.61
N VAL A 6 -22.65 -8.82 6.32
CA VAL A 6 -21.90 -9.71 7.20
C VAL A 6 -21.63 -11.00 6.46
N THR A 7 -20.36 -11.41 6.41
CA THR A 7 -19.90 -12.63 5.76
C THR A 7 -19.24 -13.55 6.78
N LEU A 8 -19.61 -14.83 6.76
CA LEU A 8 -19.00 -15.89 7.57
C LEU A 8 -18.36 -16.90 6.62
N THR A 9 -17.03 -16.90 6.55
CA THR A 9 -16.24 -17.64 5.55
C THR A 9 -15.45 -18.75 6.22
N ARG A 10 -15.56 -20.00 5.75
CA ARG A 10 -14.84 -21.13 6.34
C ARG A 10 -13.33 -20.97 6.17
N SER A 11 -12.58 -20.93 7.27
CA SER A 11 -11.13 -20.76 7.26
C SER A 11 -10.42 -22.05 6.86
N GLY A 12 -9.43 -21.98 5.97
CA GLY A 12 -8.56 -23.12 5.61
C GLY A 12 -9.12 -24.07 4.55
N ALA A 13 -10.23 -23.74 3.88
CA ALA A 13 -10.73 -24.53 2.76
C ALA A 13 -9.86 -24.32 1.50
N GLN A 14 -9.33 -25.41 0.92
CA GLN A 14 -8.80 -25.41 -0.44
C GLN A 14 -9.97 -25.59 -1.42
N GLY A 15 -10.39 -24.51 -2.07
CA GLY A 15 -11.54 -24.46 -2.95
C GLY A 15 -12.33 -23.17 -2.75
N GLN A 16 -13.53 -23.09 -3.34
CA GLN A 16 -14.43 -21.96 -3.11
C GLN A 16 -14.98 -22.06 -1.67
N PRO A 17 -14.63 -21.14 -0.76
CA PRO A 17 -14.93 -21.32 0.65
C PRO A 17 -16.44 -21.21 0.87
N ALA A 18 -16.99 -22.11 1.68
CA ALA A 18 -18.37 -21.99 2.15
C ALA A 18 -18.52 -20.64 2.87
N ALA A 19 -19.33 -19.77 2.27
CA ALA A 19 -19.53 -18.39 2.69
C ALA A 19 -21.03 -18.14 2.90
N TYR A 20 -21.40 -17.78 4.12
CA TYR A 20 -22.75 -17.33 4.45
C TYR A 20 -22.76 -15.80 4.44
N SER A 21 -23.67 -15.17 3.71
CA SER A 21 -23.79 -13.71 3.62
C SER A 21 -25.15 -13.25 4.14
N PHE A 22 -25.17 -12.18 4.94
CA PHE A 22 -26.40 -11.64 5.54
C PHE A 22 -26.32 -10.12 5.65
N THR A 23 -27.41 -9.40 5.35
CA THR A 23 -27.46 -7.94 5.56
C THR A 23 -28.06 -7.60 6.91
N THR A 24 -27.33 -6.85 7.75
CA THR A 24 -27.78 -6.49 9.10
C THR A 24 -29.11 -5.74 9.10
N ALA A 25 -29.93 -6.03 10.12
CA ALA A 25 -31.15 -5.29 10.44
C ALA A 25 -30.84 -3.82 10.83
N ALA A 26 -31.88 -3.00 11.02
CA ALA A 26 -31.74 -1.56 11.23
C ALA A 26 -30.93 -1.19 12.49
N ASP A 27 -31.08 -1.96 13.56
CA ASP A 27 -30.28 -1.90 14.79
C ASP A 27 -28.82 -2.35 14.56
N GLY A 28 -28.59 -3.28 13.64
CA GLY A 28 -27.32 -3.93 13.36
C GLY A 28 -27.26 -5.40 13.75
N ALA A 29 -28.36 -5.99 14.22
CA ALA A 29 -28.43 -7.40 14.49
C ALA A 29 -28.25 -8.22 13.21
N PHE A 30 -27.66 -9.41 13.35
CA PHE A 30 -27.56 -10.42 12.30
C PHE A 30 -27.79 -11.79 12.92
N VAL A 31 -28.35 -12.70 12.13
CA VAL A 31 -28.53 -14.12 12.50
C VAL A 31 -28.12 -14.94 11.29
N ILE A 32 -27.25 -15.93 11.51
CA ILE A 32 -26.82 -16.88 10.48
C ILE A 32 -27.19 -18.28 10.98
N THR A 33 -28.04 -18.98 10.24
CA THR A 33 -28.54 -20.32 10.55
C THR A 33 -27.97 -21.35 9.57
N GLY A 34 -28.01 -22.64 9.93
CA GLY A 34 -27.52 -23.71 9.05
C GLY A 34 -26.00 -23.71 8.84
N VAL A 35 -25.23 -23.15 9.78
CA VAL A 35 -23.77 -23.13 9.72
C VAL A 35 -23.23 -24.53 10.05
N ALA A 36 -22.50 -25.13 9.12
CA ALA A 36 -21.86 -26.42 9.33
C ALA A 36 -20.70 -26.32 10.35
N PRO A 37 -20.33 -27.39 11.06
CA PRO A 37 -19.21 -27.34 12.00
C PRO A 37 -17.86 -27.04 11.34
N GLY A 38 -17.04 -26.24 12.02
CA GLY A 38 -15.70 -25.87 11.57
C GLY A 38 -15.21 -24.54 12.12
N ASN A 39 -14.07 -24.09 11.59
CA ASN A 39 -13.50 -22.78 11.89
C ASN A 39 -13.89 -21.77 10.81
N TYR A 40 -14.30 -20.58 11.22
CA TYR A 40 -14.80 -19.53 10.35
C TYR A 40 -14.20 -18.17 10.69
N LEU A 41 -14.05 -17.33 9.68
CA LEU A 41 -13.76 -15.91 9.83
C LEU A 41 -15.07 -15.14 9.63
N LEU A 42 -15.43 -14.30 10.60
CA LEU A 42 -16.61 -13.44 10.55
C LEU A 42 -16.18 -12.01 10.22
N ALA A 43 -16.74 -11.43 9.17
CA ALA A 43 -16.41 -10.09 8.69
C ALA A 43 -17.65 -9.27 8.33
N ALA A 44 -17.53 -7.95 8.38
CA ALA A 44 -18.55 -7.00 7.99
C ALA A 44 -17.99 -5.98 6.99
N GLU A 45 -18.81 -5.62 6.00
CA GLU A 45 -18.55 -4.63 4.98
C GLU A 45 -19.74 -3.67 4.85
N ARG A 46 -19.47 -2.37 4.72
CA ARG A 46 -20.50 -1.34 4.62
C ARG A 46 -19.92 -0.12 3.92
N ASN A 47 -20.64 0.44 2.95
CA ASN A 47 -20.24 1.70 2.32
C ASN A 47 -20.08 2.80 3.38
N GLY A 48 -18.98 3.55 3.35
CA GLY A 48 -18.60 4.53 4.38
C GLY A 48 -17.63 3.99 5.45
N TYR A 49 -17.36 2.68 5.47
CA TYR A 49 -16.59 2.01 6.53
C TYR A 49 -15.53 1.10 5.95
N LEU A 50 -14.46 0.91 6.72
CA LEU A 50 -13.46 -0.11 6.43
C LEU A 50 -14.07 -1.50 6.69
N ARG A 51 -13.69 -2.48 5.87
CA ARG A 51 -13.96 -3.90 6.17
C ARG A 51 -13.42 -4.20 7.57
N ALA A 52 -14.22 -4.89 8.38
CA ALA A 52 -13.88 -5.21 9.75
C ALA A 52 -14.13 -6.69 10.04
N GLU A 53 -13.22 -7.33 10.77
CA GLU A 53 -13.30 -8.75 11.13
C GLU A 53 -13.49 -8.91 12.65
N HIS A 54 -14.21 -9.94 13.06
CA HIS A 54 -14.38 -10.25 14.48
C HIS A 54 -13.02 -10.51 15.14
N GLY A 55 -12.81 -9.97 16.34
CA GLY A 55 -11.55 -10.12 17.07
C GLY A 55 -10.35 -9.31 16.51
N GLN A 56 -10.53 -8.51 15.46
CA GLN A 56 -9.46 -7.63 14.96
C GLN A 56 -9.03 -6.62 16.02
N ARG A 57 -7.72 -6.33 16.10
CA ARG A 57 -7.16 -5.33 17.03
C ARG A 57 -6.95 -3.94 16.43
N GLY A 58 -7.25 -3.76 15.15
CA GLY A 58 -7.17 -2.50 14.44
C GLY A 58 -7.51 -2.65 12.95
N PRO A 59 -7.66 -1.55 12.20
CA PRO A 59 -8.15 -1.58 10.81
C PRO A 59 -7.29 -2.33 9.79
N ASN A 60 -6.05 -2.67 10.15
CA ASN A 60 -5.08 -3.38 9.30
C ASN A 60 -4.59 -4.67 9.98
N SER A 61 -5.34 -5.21 10.95
CA SER A 61 -5.02 -6.44 11.68
C SER A 61 -5.97 -7.56 11.29
N CYS A 62 -5.50 -8.80 11.27
CA CYS A 62 -6.35 -9.97 11.02
C CYS A 62 -7.42 -10.13 12.10
N GLY A 63 -8.60 -10.63 11.72
CA GLY A 63 -9.58 -11.14 12.66
C GLY A 63 -9.13 -12.43 13.39
N ALA A 64 -9.92 -12.83 14.38
CA ALA A 64 -9.78 -14.10 15.08
C ALA A 64 -10.75 -15.15 14.49
N PRO A 65 -10.30 -16.38 14.22
CA PRO A 65 -11.19 -17.45 13.78
C PRO A 65 -12.13 -17.88 14.91
N ILE A 66 -13.37 -18.17 14.55
CA ILE A 66 -14.45 -18.63 15.42
C ILE A 66 -14.63 -20.13 15.16
N ALA A 67 -14.48 -20.95 16.20
CA ALA A 67 -14.79 -22.38 16.15
C ALA A 67 -16.29 -22.59 16.41
N ILE A 68 -16.96 -23.33 15.53
CA ILE A 68 -18.39 -23.65 15.59
C ILE A 68 -18.54 -25.17 15.63
N GLY A 69 -19.08 -25.69 16.74
CA GLY A 69 -19.39 -27.10 16.95
C GLY A 69 -20.78 -27.50 16.45
N THR A 70 -21.04 -28.81 16.41
CA THR A 70 -22.33 -29.38 16.01
C THR A 70 -23.47 -28.87 16.88
N GLY A 71 -24.48 -28.24 16.27
CA GLY A 71 -25.63 -27.66 16.97
C GLY A 71 -25.32 -26.48 17.89
N GLN A 72 -24.09 -25.95 17.87
CA GLN A 72 -23.68 -24.90 18.79
C GLN A 72 -24.32 -23.55 18.42
N GLN A 73 -25.03 -22.96 19.39
CA GLN A 73 -25.48 -21.58 19.29
C GLN A 73 -24.39 -20.65 19.86
N LEU A 74 -23.84 -19.77 19.02
CA LEU A 74 -22.95 -18.69 19.44
C LEU A 74 -23.73 -17.37 19.50
N THR A 75 -23.59 -16.63 20.60
CA THR A 75 -24.26 -15.36 20.85
C THR A 75 -23.25 -14.29 21.26
N GLY A 76 -23.66 -13.01 21.25
CA GLY A 76 -22.81 -11.91 21.70
C GLY A 76 -21.62 -11.55 20.80
N LEU A 77 -21.54 -12.13 19.59
CA LEU A 77 -20.50 -11.78 18.61
C LEU A 77 -20.67 -10.33 18.14
N GLN A 78 -19.63 -9.51 18.35
CA GLN A 78 -19.60 -8.10 17.95
C GLN A 78 -18.50 -7.85 16.91
N ILE A 79 -18.74 -6.90 16.01
CA ILE A 79 -17.77 -6.42 15.00
C ILE A 79 -17.79 -4.90 15.05
N SER A 80 -16.67 -4.30 15.43
CA SER A 80 -16.52 -2.83 15.48
C SER A 80 -15.98 -2.32 14.15
N MET A 81 -16.84 -1.70 13.34
CA MET A 81 -16.47 -1.09 12.06
C MET A 81 -15.96 0.33 12.27
N VAL A 82 -14.84 0.66 11.64
CA VAL A 82 -14.26 2.01 11.66
C VAL A 82 -14.72 2.80 10.44
N PRO A 83 -15.32 3.99 10.59
CA PRO A 83 -15.65 4.86 9.46
C PRO A 83 -14.38 5.24 8.69
N ALA A 84 -14.42 5.12 7.38
CA ALA A 84 -13.26 5.39 6.54
C ALA A 84 -13.14 6.88 6.23
N GLY A 85 -11.92 7.41 6.26
CA GLY A 85 -11.65 8.80 5.92
C GLY A 85 -11.39 9.02 4.43
N ALA A 86 -11.31 10.30 4.06
CA ALA A 86 -10.88 10.74 2.74
C ALA A 86 -10.00 12.00 2.80
N ILE A 87 -9.06 12.11 1.86
CA ILE A 87 -8.20 13.28 1.63
C ILE A 87 -8.42 13.74 0.20
N TYR A 88 -8.62 15.04 -0.02
CA TYR A 88 -8.87 15.60 -1.35
C TYR A 88 -8.29 17.01 -1.51
N GLY A 89 -8.06 17.39 -2.77
CA GLY A 89 -7.49 18.66 -3.16
C GLY A 89 -7.25 18.68 -4.67
N ARG A 90 -6.40 19.61 -5.13
CA ARG A 90 -5.98 19.70 -6.53
C ARG A 90 -4.47 19.70 -6.70
N VAL A 91 -4.01 19.16 -7.82
CA VAL A 91 -2.66 19.38 -8.35
C VAL A 91 -2.75 20.52 -9.36
N TYR A 92 -1.79 21.44 -9.32
CA TYR A 92 -1.79 22.62 -10.18
C TYR A 92 -0.38 23.08 -10.54
N GLU A 93 -0.27 23.82 -11.63
CA GLU A 93 1.00 24.31 -12.17
C GLU A 93 1.38 25.70 -11.64
N GLN A 94 2.47 26.29 -12.14
CA GLN A 94 3.02 27.54 -11.60
C GLN A 94 2.13 28.76 -11.86
N ASP A 95 1.34 28.75 -12.93
CA ASP A 95 0.32 29.75 -13.27
C ASP A 95 -1.01 29.54 -12.55
N GLY A 96 -1.21 28.38 -11.91
CA GLY A 96 -2.44 28.00 -11.23
C GLY A 96 -3.38 27.09 -12.03
N GLU A 97 -3.02 26.71 -13.27
CA GLU A 97 -3.80 25.76 -14.07
C GLU A 97 -3.84 24.38 -13.41
N GLY A 98 -4.98 23.68 -13.49
CA GLY A 98 -5.15 22.36 -12.92
C GLY A 98 -4.42 21.31 -13.77
N ALA A 99 -3.57 20.50 -13.14
CA ALA A 99 -2.72 19.54 -13.87
C ALA A 99 -3.42 18.17 -14.02
N PRO A 100 -3.83 17.76 -15.22
CA PRO A 100 -4.61 16.53 -15.43
C PRO A 100 -3.73 15.27 -15.53
N ASN A 101 -4.33 14.10 -15.26
CA ASN A 101 -3.69 12.77 -15.35
C ASN A 101 -2.46 12.55 -14.43
N VAL A 102 -2.19 13.46 -13.50
CA VAL A 102 -1.06 13.41 -12.56
C VAL A 102 -1.29 12.30 -11.54
N VAL A 103 -0.29 11.45 -11.32
CA VAL A 103 -0.34 10.36 -10.35
C VAL A 103 -0.20 10.94 -8.94
N VAL A 104 -1.26 10.85 -8.13
CA VAL A 104 -1.29 11.29 -6.73
C VAL A 104 -1.26 10.07 -5.82
N GLN A 105 -0.38 10.07 -4.82
CA GLN A 105 -0.17 8.95 -3.91
C GLN A 105 -0.42 9.35 -2.45
N THR A 106 -1.17 8.52 -1.73
CA THR A 106 -1.17 8.53 -0.26
C THR A 106 0.03 7.73 0.23
N LEU A 107 0.91 8.36 1.01
CA LEU A 107 2.11 7.75 1.57
C LEU A 107 1.99 7.66 3.10
N ARG A 108 2.53 6.60 3.69
CA ARG A 108 2.74 6.47 5.14
C ARG A 108 4.16 6.00 5.43
N TYR A 109 4.74 6.41 6.56
CA TYR A 109 6.00 5.82 6.98
C TYR A 109 5.82 4.37 7.43
N THR A 110 6.76 3.52 7.03
CA THR A 110 6.90 2.13 7.47
C THR A 110 8.35 1.87 7.82
N TYR A 111 8.60 0.82 8.59
CA TYR A 111 9.95 0.36 8.92
C TYR A 111 10.22 -0.97 8.23
N ALA A 112 11.35 -1.07 7.52
CA ALA A 112 11.85 -2.31 6.93
C ALA A 112 13.36 -2.35 7.07
N GLY A 113 13.93 -3.48 7.51
CA GLY A 113 15.37 -3.60 7.75
C GLY A 113 15.92 -2.57 8.76
N GLY A 114 15.10 -2.12 9.71
CA GLY A 114 15.45 -1.03 10.64
C GLY A 114 15.37 0.39 10.07
N GLN A 115 15.24 0.55 8.75
CA GLN A 115 15.16 1.86 8.10
C GLN A 115 13.71 2.34 7.97
N ARG A 116 13.50 3.64 8.20
CA ARG A 116 12.23 4.35 7.99
C ARG A 116 12.12 4.73 6.52
N GLN A 117 11.08 4.23 5.84
CA GLN A 117 10.82 4.47 4.41
C GLN A 117 9.36 4.88 4.19
N LEU A 118 9.08 5.63 3.13
CA LEU A 118 7.70 5.95 2.75
C LEU A 118 7.12 4.83 1.90
N ALA A 119 5.94 4.37 2.28
CA ALA A 119 5.20 3.34 1.57
C ALA A 119 3.92 3.93 0.97
N ALA A 120 3.75 3.78 -0.34
CA ALA A 120 2.51 4.10 -1.02
C ALA A 120 1.39 3.16 -0.57
N VAL A 121 0.29 3.75 -0.09
CA VAL A 121 -0.91 3.09 0.44
C VAL A 121 -2.02 3.04 -0.62
N GLN A 122 -2.20 4.16 -1.33
CA GLN A 122 -3.19 4.31 -2.40
C GLN A 122 -2.58 5.20 -3.49
N THR A 123 -3.06 5.04 -4.71
CA THR A 123 -2.66 5.85 -5.86
C THR A 123 -3.90 6.12 -6.71
N VAL A 124 -4.06 7.37 -7.14
CA VAL A 124 -5.13 7.85 -8.03
C VAL A 124 -4.51 8.74 -9.10
N GLN A 125 -5.29 9.13 -10.10
CA GLN A 125 -4.91 10.20 -11.04
C GLN A 125 -5.84 11.40 -10.85
N THR A 126 -5.35 12.59 -11.19
CA THR A 126 -6.18 13.79 -11.25
C THR A 126 -7.13 13.77 -12.45
N ASN A 127 -8.31 14.38 -12.29
CA ASN A 127 -9.23 14.65 -13.39
C ASN A 127 -8.70 15.77 -14.31
N ASP A 128 -9.50 16.14 -15.31
CA ASP A 128 -9.29 17.23 -16.25
C ASP A 128 -9.12 18.61 -15.59
N LEU A 129 -9.61 18.80 -14.36
CA LEU A 129 -9.46 20.03 -13.56
C LEU A 129 -8.29 19.97 -12.56
N GLY A 130 -7.48 18.91 -12.60
CA GLY A 130 -6.39 18.68 -11.64
C GLY A 130 -6.85 18.20 -10.26
N GLU A 131 -8.13 17.93 -10.04
CA GLU A 131 -8.68 17.50 -8.75
C GLU A 131 -8.45 16.01 -8.51
N TYR A 132 -8.30 15.64 -7.24
CA TYR A 132 -8.17 14.24 -6.82
C TYR A 132 -8.90 13.97 -5.50
N ARG A 133 -9.29 12.71 -5.29
CA ARG A 133 -9.89 12.23 -4.04
C ARG A 133 -9.34 10.85 -3.67
N LEU A 134 -8.70 10.77 -2.51
CA LEU A 134 -8.20 9.55 -1.90
C LEU A 134 -9.21 9.13 -0.83
N PHE A 135 -9.85 7.98 -1.00
CA PHE A 135 -10.97 7.51 -0.17
C PHE A 135 -10.79 6.03 0.19
N TRP A 136 -11.55 5.56 1.19
CA TRP A 136 -11.31 4.29 1.91
C TRP A 136 -10.01 4.28 2.73
N LEU A 137 -9.55 5.46 3.16
CA LEU A 137 -8.36 5.57 4.01
C LEU A 137 -8.68 5.17 5.46
N SER A 138 -7.79 4.38 6.05
CA SER A 138 -7.83 4.08 7.47
C SER A 138 -7.35 5.27 8.32
N PRO A 139 -7.83 5.46 9.56
CA PRO A 139 -7.32 6.54 10.41
C PRO A 139 -5.81 6.43 10.63
N GLY A 140 -5.10 7.56 10.59
CA GLY A 140 -3.65 7.59 10.73
C GLY A 140 -2.98 8.81 10.11
N ARG A 141 -1.64 8.83 10.19
CA ARG A 141 -0.79 9.91 9.67
C ARG A 141 -0.36 9.61 8.24
N TYR A 142 -0.63 10.53 7.33
CA TYR A 142 -0.36 10.42 5.90
C TYR A 142 0.43 11.61 5.35
N TYR A 143 1.01 11.41 4.17
CA TYR A 143 1.68 12.42 3.36
C TYR A 143 1.20 12.26 1.92
N ILE A 144 1.01 13.35 1.19
CA ILE A 144 0.57 13.30 -0.22
C ILE A 144 1.72 13.70 -1.14
N GLY A 145 1.97 12.89 -2.16
CA GLY A 145 2.89 13.18 -3.26
C GLY A 145 2.19 13.14 -4.62
N ALA A 146 2.65 13.97 -5.56
CA ALA A 146 2.17 14.02 -6.94
C ALA A 146 3.36 13.95 -7.92
N ALA A 147 3.23 13.15 -8.99
CA ALA A 147 4.22 13.04 -10.06
C ALA A 147 3.54 12.70 -11.40
N THR A 148 4.07 13.18 -12.53
CA THR A 148 3.41 13.02 -13.84
C THR A 148 3.64 11.67 -14.51
N ASP A 149 4.65 10.90 -14.09
CA ASP A 149 4.81 9.51 -14.52
C ASP A 149 5.01 8.55 -13.33
N ALA A 150 4.55 7.31 -13.53
CA ALA A 150 4.67 6.26 -12.51
C ALA A 150 6.13 5.83 -12.26
N ALA A 151 7.04 6.16 -13.17
CA ALA A 151 8.48 5.90 -13.04
C ALA A 151 9.12 6.84 -12.00
N SER A 152 8.85 8.15 -12.10
CA SER A 152 9.27 9.15 -11.12
C SER A 152 8.60 8.93 -9.77
N ALA A 153 7.32 8.50 -9.76
CA ALA A 153 6.63 8.10 -8.54
C ALA A 153 7.22 6.83 -7.86
N SER A 154 7.90 5.96 -8.62
CA SER A 154 8.47 4.70 -8.10
C SER A 154 9.98 4.73 -7.84
N SER A 155 10.62 5.89 -8.02
CA SER A 155 11.96 6.24 -7.47
C SER A 155 13.15 5.36 -7.86
N SER A 156 12.97 4.26 -8.61
CA SER A 156 14.02 3.30 -8.95
C SER A 156 14.12 3.12 -10.46
N VAL A 157 15.05 3.85 -11.08
CA VAL A 157 15.35 3.66 -12.51
C VAL A 157 16.24 2.43 -12.65
N ARG A 158 15.65 1.33 -13.16
CA ARG A 158 16.40 0.12 -13.49
C ARG A 158 16.98 0.19 -14.90
N ILE A 159 18.29 0.41 -15.03
CA ILE A 159 19.02 0.22 -16.30
C ILE A 159 19.58 -1.21 -16.31
N ILE A 160 19.02 -2.08 -17.15
CA ILE A 160 19.46 -3.48 -17.32
C ILE A 160 20.28 -3.58 -18.61
N ASN A 161 21.50 -4.10 -18.50
CA ASN A 161 22.39 -4.55 -19.58
C ASN A 161 22.26 -3.82 -20.94
N THR A 162 22.83 -2.62 -21.02
CA THR A 162 23.17 -1.97 -22.29
C THR A 162 24.67 -2.13 -22.52
N THR A 163 25.05 -2.74 -23.65
CA THR A 163 26.46 -2.76 -24.06
C THR A 163 26.84 -1.41 -24.66
N VAL A 164 28.12 -1.05 -24.70
CA VAL A 164 28.58 0.22 -25.30
C VAL A 164 28.19 0.32 -26.79
N LYS A 165 27.91 -0.81 -27.46
CA LYS A 165 27.42 -0.88 -28.84
C LYS A 165 25.98 -0.35 -28.98
N ASP A 166 25.13 -0.60 -27.98
CA ASP A 166 23.72 -0.17 -27.97
C ASP A 166 23.57 1.34 -27.71
N LEU A 167 24.53 1.96 -27.00
CA LEU A 167 24.61 3.41 -26.85
C LEU A 167 24.90 4.15 -28.17
N ASN A 168 25.52 3.48 -29.15
CA ASN A 168 25.77 4.04 -30.47
C ASN A 168 24.61 3.80 -31.46
N THR A 169 23.77 2.78 -31.26
CA THR A 169 22.52 2.64 -32.05
C THR A 169 21.45 3.61 -31.57
N LEU A 170 21.34 3.87 -30.26
CA LEU A 170 20.49 4.93 -29.70
C LEU A 170 20.91 6.35 -30.14
N ARG A 171 22.18 6.55 -30.55
CA ARG A 171 22.65 7.79 -31.19
C ARG A 171 22.17 7.95 -32.63
N ALA A 172 21.87 6.85 -33.34
CA ALA A 172 21.51 6.88 -34.76
C ALA A 172 20.04 7.23 -35.01
N THR A 173 19.15 7.02 -34.03
CA THR A 173 17.72 7.36 -34.12
C THR A 173 17.38 8.83 -33.81
N GLY A 174 18.38 9.70 -33.61
CA GLY A 174 18.17 11.13 -33.32
C GLY A 174 17.60 11.44 -31.93
N SER A 175 17.00 10.46 -31.26
CA SER A 175 16.48 10.48 -29.90
C SER A 175 17.57 10.47 -28.83
N SER A 176 18.45 11.48 -28.88
CA SER A 176 18.96 12.00 -27.61
C SER A 176 17.76 12.50 -26.82
N PRO A 177 17.51 12.01 -25.58
CA PRO A 177 16.70 12.80 -24.66
C PRO A 177 17.45 14.12 -24.51
N THR A 178 16.83 15.19 -25.00
CA THR A 178 17.19 16.57 -24.70
C THR A 178 17.06 16.77 -23.19
N LEU A 179 17.39 17.96 -22.70
CA LEU A 179 16.92 18.37 -21.37
C LEU A 179 15.41 18.57 -21.47
N GLU A 180 14.66 17.46 -21.44
CA GLU A 180 13.21 17.47 -21.30
C GLU A 180 12.90 18.07 -19.93
N GLU A 181 12.20 19.20 -19.95
CA GLU A 181 11.60 19.78 -18.77
C GLU A 181 10.46 18.85 -18.36
N ARG A 182 10.71 18.01 -17.36
CA ARG A 182 9.74 17.07 -16.82
C ARG A 182 9.25 17.61 -15.48
N TYR A 183 7.97 17.43 -15.19
CA TYR A 183 7.48 17.71 -13.85
C TYR A 183 8.17 16.79 -12.85
N VAL A 184 8.83 17.41 -11.87
CA VAL A 184 9.44 16.67 -10.77
C VAL A 184 8.38 16.32 -9.72
N ALA A 185 8.59 15.22 -9.01
CA ALA A 185 7.72 14.83 -7.90
C ALA A 185 7.65 15.96 -6.85
N SER A 186 6.44 16.26 -6.40
CA SER A 186 6.14 17.31 -5.42
C SER A 186 5.25 16.75 -4.33
N TYR A 187 5.46 17.17 -3.08
CA TYR A 187 4.75 16.70 -1.91
C TYR A 187 4.08 17.85 -1.18
N PHE A 188 2.89 17.62 -0.63
CA PHE A 188 2.14 18.64 0.10
C PHE A 188 3.01 19.31 1.19
N PRO A 189 3.11 20.65 1.27
CA PRO A 189 2.33 21.67 0.55
C PRO A 189 3.01 22.25 -0.73
N GLY A 190 4.06 21.61 -1.26
CA GLY A 190 4.79 22.04 -2.45
C GLY A 190 6.30 21.85 -2.38
N VAL A 191 6.77 20.83 -1.65
CA VAL A 191 8.20 20.55 -1.42
C VAL A 191 8.69 19.40 -2.31
N PRO A 192 9.95 19.42 -2.79
CA PRO A 192 10.48 18.35 -3.65
C PRO A 192 11.02 17.14 -2.88
N ASP A 193 11.39 17.30 -1.60
CA ASP A 193 11.80 16.20 -0.73
C ASP A 193 10.58 15.66 0.05
N PRO A 194 10.27 14.35 -0.04
CA PRO A 194 9.21 13.76 0.77
C PRO A 194 9.51 13.76 2.28
N GLY A 195 10.77 13.91 2.70
CA GLY A 195 11.14 14.08 4.11
C GLY A 195 10.69 15.41 4.72
N ALA A 196 10.55 16.44 3.89
CA ALA A 196 10.05 17.77 4.25
C ALA A 196 8.52 17.93 4.11
N ALA A 197 7.81 16.88 3.66
CA ALA A 197 6.38 16.94 3.41
C ALA A 197 5.57 17.13 4.71
N ALA A 198 4.51 17.94 4.64
CA ALA A 198 3.62 18.16 5.78
C ALA A 198 2.77 16.90 6.04
N ALA A 199 2.70 16.51 7.32
CA ALA A 199 1.91 15.38 7.77
C ALA A 199 0.42 15.75 7.89
N ILE A 200 -0.46 14.85 7.50
CA ILE A 200 -1.91 14.95 7.62
C ILE A 200 -2.38 13.87 8.58
N ASP A 201 -2.95 14.26 9.72
CA ASP A 201 -3.51 13.33 10.71
C ASP A 201 -5.00 13.13 10.45
N LEU A 202 -5.36 11.98 9.87
CA LEU A 202 -6.72 11.64 9.46
C LEU A 202 -7.46 10.86 10.57
N ARG A 203 -8.58 11.40 11.06
CA ARG A 203 -9.44 10.79 12.08
C ARG A 203 -10.49 9.85 11.45
N PRO A 204 -11.15 8.97 12.24
CA PRO A 204 -12.23 8.10 11.75
C PRO A 204 -13.36 8.89 11.07
N GLY A 205 -13.64 8.56 9.81
CA GLY A 205 -14.70 9.19 9.01
C GLY A 205 -14.42 10.62 8.54
N GLU A 206 -13.23 11.15 8.81
CA GLU A 206 -12.89 12.53 8.49
C GLU A 206 -12.67 12.75 6.99
N ASN A 207 -13.07 13.92 6.50
CA ASN A 207 -12.94 14.32 5.10
C ASN A 207 -12.07 15.59 5.05
N ILE A 208 -10.77 15.43 4.81
CA ILE A 208 -9.81 16.54 4.80
C ILE A 208 -9.67 17.08 3.38
N GLY A 209 -10.13 18.33 3.17
CA GLY A 209 -9.98 19.07 1.92
C GLY A 209 -8.80 20.03 1.93
N GLY A 210 -8.59 20.73 0.81
CA GLY A 210 -7.58 21.79 0.68
C GLY A 210 -6.14 21.30 0.59
N VAL A 211 -5.92 19.99 0.43
CA VAL A 211 -4.59 19.39 0.34
C VAL A 211 -4.04 19.57 -1.08
N ASN A 212 -3.68 20.79 -1.43
CA ASN A 212 -3.31 21.16 -2.78
C ASN A 212 -1.79 20.99 -2.99
N VAL A 213 -1.38 20.41 -4.13
CA VAL A 213 0.03 20.12 -4.42
C VAL A 213 0.45 20.88 -5.69
N PRO A 214 1.24 21.95 -5.60
CA PRO A 214 1.82 22.57 -6.78
C PRO A 214 2.89 21.66 -7.39
N ILE A 215 2.85 21.43 -8.70
CA ILE A 215 3.93 20.81 -9.47
C ILE A 215 4.69 21.87 -10.26
N ARG A 216 5.93 21.56 -10.63
CA ARG A 216 6.82 22.47 -11.40
C ARG A 216 7.64 21.69 -12.40
N LEU A 217 7.89 22.28 -13.56
CA LEU A 217 8.91 21.83 -14.49
C LEU A 217 10.28 21.85 -13.78
N GLY A 218 10.88 20.67 -13.65
CA GLY A 218 12.25 20.52 -13.16
C GLY A 218 13.18 20.19 -14.33
N ARG A 219 14.34 20.83 -14.36
CA ARG A 219 15.42 20.42 -15.26
C ARG A 219 15.99 19.10 -14.76
N THR A 220 15.80 18.03 -15.52
CA THR A 220 16.35 16.72 -15.19
C THR A 220 17.85 16.69 -15.44
N SER A 221 18.63 16.19 -14.48
CA SER A 221 20.09 16.15 -14.57
C SER A 221 20.59 14.89 -15.25
N ARG A 222 21.54 15.01 -16.18
CA ARG A 222 22.16 13.88 -16.87
C ARG A 222 23.45 13.44 -16.17
N ILE A 223 23.42 12.26 -15.56
CA ILE A 223 24.63 11.61 -15.03
C ILE A 223 25.33 10.84 -16.17
N ARG A 224 26.65 10.95 -16.24
CA ARG A 224 27.52 10.14 -17.12
C ARG A 224 28.73 9.68 -16.31
N GLY A 225 29.19 8.47 -16.57
CA GLY A 225 30.38 7.89 -15.94
C GLY A 225 30.77 6.60 -16.63
N THR A 226 31.95 6.10 -16.27
CA THR A 226 32.48 4.81 -16.73
C THR A 226 32.80 3.98 -15.49
N VAL A 227 32.30 2.75 -15.41
CA VAL A 227 32.75 1.82 -14.37
C VAL A 227 34.08 1.22 -14.82
N VAL A 228 35.11 1.34 -13.99
CA VAL A 228 36.43 0.74 -14.20
C VAL A 228 36.69 -0.34 -13.16
N ASN A 229 37.42 -1.37 -13.55
CA ASN A 229 37.99 -2.32 -12.60
C ASN A 229 39.11 -1.61 -11.82
N ALA A 230 39.06 -1.68 -10.48
CA ALA A 230 40.00 -0.98 -9.60
C ALA A 230 41.45 -1.53 -9.68
N GLU A 231 41.64 -2.79 -10.06
CA GLU A 231 42.95 -3.43 -10.18
C GLU A 231 43.61 -3.16 -11.53
N THR A 232 42.84 -3.19 -12.62
CA THR A 232 43.38 -3.06 -13.99
C THR A 232 43.21 -1.65 -14.59
N GLY A 233 42.40 -0.79 -13.98
CA GLY A 233 42.02 0.52 -14.50
C GLY A 233 41.14 0.49 -15.77
N GLN A 234 40.83 -0.70 -16.29
CA GLN A 234 40.10 -0.85 -17.55
C GLN A 234 38.58 -0.78 -17.34
N PRO A 235 37.80 -0.28 -18.33
CA PRO A 235 36.35 -0.30 -18.29
C PRO A 235 35.80 -1.72 -18.05
N SER A 236 34.82 -1.84 -17.16
CA SER A 236 34.19 -3.12 -16.78
C SER A 236 32.67 -3.05 -16.95
N ASN A 237 32.07 -4.17 -17.32
CA ASN A 237 30.61 -4.30 -17.39
C ASN A 237 30.05 -4.46 -15.97
N ALA A 238 29.28 -3.46 -15.52
CA ALA A 238 28.59 -3.49 -14.23
C ALA A 238 27.21 -2.84 -14.33
N SER A 239 26.26 -3.33 -13.53
CA SER A 239 24.96 -2.71 -13.36
C SER A 239 25.07 -1.52 -12.40
N VAL A 240 24.61 -0.35 -12.83
CA VAL A 240 24.54 0.86 -12.00
C VAL A 240 23.08 1.13 -11.66
N TRP A 241 22.78 1.28 -10.36
CA TRP A 241 21.46 1.68 -9.89
C TRP A 241 21.57 3.04 -9.18
N LEU A 242 20.61 3.91 -9.45
CA LEU A 242 20.42 5.16 -8.72
C LEU A 242 19.15 5.04 -7.88
N ALA A 243 19.24 5.43 -6.61
CA ALA A 243 18.11 5.51 -5.70
C ALA A 243 18.16 6.86 -4.96
N PRO A 244 17.02 7.54 -4.76
CA PRO A 244 16.95 8.72 -3.92
C PRO A 244 17.18 8.34 -2.45
N GLN A 245 17.58 9.32 -1.63
CA GLN A 245 17.82 9.11 -0.20
C GLN A 245 16.56 8.67 0.56
N ASN A 246 15.39 9.16 0.13
CA ASN A 246 14.07 8.84 0.68
C ASN A 246 13.20 8.13 -0.39
N PRO A 247 13.42 6.84 -0.69
CA PRO A 247 12.67 6.14 -1.73
C PRO A 247 11.21 5.88 -1.31
N ILE A 248 10.29 6.07 -2.25
CA ILE A 248 8.93 5.55 -2.11
C ILE A 248 8.94 4.07 -2.51
N VAL A 249 8.55 3.21 -1.57
CA VAL A 249 8.27 1.80 -1.84
C VAL A 249 6.77 1.58 -1.99
N ARG A 250 6.37 0.48 -2.65
CA ARG A 250 4.98 0.00 -2.50
C ARG A 250 4.82 -0.58 -1.10
N ALA A 251 3.72 -0.26 -0.41
CA ALA A 251 3.41 -0.93 0.84
C ALA A 251 3.30 -2.45 0.60
N ARG A 252 4.03 -3.24 1.39
CA ARG A 252 3.72 -4.67 1.54
C ARG A 252 2.44 -4.77 2.35
N THR A 253 1.29 -4.76 1.68
CA THR A 253 0.06 -5.26 2.27
C THR A 253 0.26 -6.75 2.57
N PRO A 254 -0.14 -7.26 3.75
CA PRO A 254 -0.45 -8.68 3.85
C PRO A 254 -1.57 -8.94 2.84
N LEU A 255 -1.28 -9.72 1.80
CA LEU A 255 -2.25 -10.07 0.77
C LEU A 255 -3.41 -10.80 1.44
N ASN A 256 -4.60 -10.21 1.35
CA ASN A 256 -5.79 -10.80 1.93
C ASN A 256 -6.22 -11.99 1.06
N GLY A 257 -5.80 -13.20 1.45
CA GLY A 257 -6.49 -14.43 1.07
C GLY A 257 -6.42 -14.92 -0.38
N THR A 258 -5.30 -14.78 -1.10
CA THR A 258 -5.04 -15.61 -2.30
C THR A 258 -3.61 -16.17 -2.32
N ARG A 259 -3.50 -17.49 -2.13
CA ARG A 259 -2.32 -18.26 -2.55
C ARG A 259 -2.50 -18.67 -4.00
N SER A 260 -1.78 -18.04 -4.91
CA SER A 260 -1.50 -18.57 -6.24
C SER A 260 -0.01 -18.90 -6.34
N ALA A 261 0.31 -20.18 -6.58
CA ALA A 261 1.55 -20.58 -7.24
C ALA A 261 1.58 -19.95 -8.66
N TRP A 262 2.69 -19.73 -9.36
CA TRP A 262 3.89 -20.56 -9.65
C TRP A 262 5.06 -19.59 -10.04
N GLU A 263 6.35 -19.91 -10.24
CA GLU A 263 7.31 -21.00 -9.96
C GLU A 263 8.68 -20.50 -10.54
N SER A 264 9.91 -20.88 -10.16
CA SER A 264 10.50 -21.89 -9.26
C SER A 264 11.41 -21.20 -8.20
N SER A 265 12.52 -21.67 -7.64
CA SER A 265 13.41 -22.86 -7.78
C SER A 265 13.93 -23.30 -6.40
N SER A 266 14.13 -24.61 -6.24
CA SER A 266 14.42 -25.34 -4.98
C SER A 266 15.91 -25.34 -4.60
N PRO A 267 16.35 -26.02 -3.50
CA PRO A 267 15.74 -26.19 -2.18
C PRO A 267 16.71 -25.90 -1.01
N SER A 268 16.19 -25.46 0.13
CA SER A 268 16.70 -25.92 1.44
C SER A 268 15.56 -25.96 2.45
N ALA A 269 15.62 -26.92 3.38
CA ALA A 269 14.57 -27.14 4.36
C ALA A 269 14.62 -26.13 5.52
N ASP A 270 13.56 -26.14 6.31
CA ASP A 270 13.45 -25.59 7.67
C ASP A 270 13.13 -24.09 7.82
N THR A 271 11.90 -23.69 7.45
CA THR A 271 11.16 -22.68 8.25
C THR A 271 9.64 -22.88 8.11
N MET A 272 9.03 -23.70 8.98
CA MET A 272 7.56 -23.83 9.04
C MET A 272 7.02 -23.82 10.48
N ARG A 273 7.37 -22.79 11.26
CA ARG A 273 6.80 -22.55 12.60
C ARG A 273 6.66 -21.07 12.93
N GLU A 274 5.61 -20.41 12.42
CA GLU A 274 5.20 -19.12 12.98
C GLU A 274 3.69 -18.83 12.80
N CYS A 275 2.85 -19.62 13.49
CA CYS A 275 1.43 -19.30 13.70
C CYS A 275 0.79 -19.93 14.96
N THR A 276 1.59 -20.35 15.95
CA THR A 276 1.05 -20.75 17.26
C THR A 276 2.05 -20.48 18.39
N ARG A 277 1.82 -19.43 19.19
CA ARG A 277 1.87 -19.42 20.67
C ARG A 277 1.78 -18.00 21.23
N PHE A 278 0.63 -17.71 21.86
CA PHE A 278 0.58 -16.81 23.01
C PHE A 278 -0.46 -17.35 23.99
N ARG A 279 0.01 -17.95 25.09
CA ARG A 279 -0.75 -18.10 26.33
C ARG A 279 0.24 -17.97 27.49
N ALA A 280 0.00 -16.98 28.34
CA ALA A 280 0.75 -16.79 29.58
C ALA A 280 0.27 -17.77 30.66
N PHE A 281 1.07 -18.00 31.70
CA PHE A 281 0.78 -17.47 33.03
C PHE A 281 2.00 -17.60 33.97
N LEU A 282 1.97 -16.87 35.09
CA LEU A 282 3.02 -16.83 36.11
C LEU A 282 3.06 -18.13 36.92
N GLN A 283 4.25 -18.50 37.40
CA GLN A 283 4.43 -18.91 38.80
C GLN A 283 5.90 -18.81 39.26
N ALA A 284 6.08 -18.14 40.39
CA ALA A 284 7.19 -18.29 41.34
C ALA A 284 6.54 -18.72 42.69
N PRO A 285 7.27 -19.02 43.79
CA PRO A 285 8.71 -18.90 44.05
C PRO A 285 9.34 -20.09 44.83
N ILE A 286 10.57 -19.91 45.38
CA ILE A 286 11.25 -20.69 46.46
C ILE A 286 11.64 -22.14 46.05
N SER A 287 12.84 -22.69 46.31
CA SER A 287 13.90 -22.35 47.29
C SER A 287 15.30 -22.36 46.68
#